data_AF-A0AAX3P627-F1
#
_entry.id   AF-A0AAX3P627-F1
#
_cell.length_a   1.000
_cell.length_b   1.000
_cell.length_c   1.000
_cell.angle_alpha   90.00
_cell.angle_beta   90.00
_cell.angle_gamma   90.00
#
_symmetry.space_group_name_H-M   'P 1'
#
loop_
_entity.id
_entity.type
_entity.pdbx_description
1 polymer ?
#
loop_
_entity_poly.entity_id
_entity_poly.type
_entity_poly.pdbx_seq_one_letter_code
_entity_poly.pdbx_strand_id
1 'polypeptide(L)'
;MAIVGATRRLKQLFNADWLNKIARESKFMLRSRDITPLPLVSALVASLGDGKTASIAAIHRTFNGIHSDTAQGVAYKPFHNRLRQVAFATLMAAVAQRAMALLLEPQPQVASKLNRFRRVLIHDGSSFAVHRGLAKVIPPKN
;
A
#
# COMPACT_ATOMS: atom_id res chain seq x y z
N MET A 1 -11.85 8.72 13.86
CA MET A 1 -11.25 7.41 14.20
C MET A 1 -10.61 7.45 15.58
N ALA A 2 -11.00 6.57 16.51
CA ALA A 2 -10.29 6.43 17.79
C ALA A 2 -8.93 5.73 17.57
N ILE A 3 -7.88 6.20 18.26
CA ILE A 3 -6.49 5.73 18.15
C ILE A 3 -6.39 4.18 18.28
N VAL A 4 -7.16 3.59 19.19
CA VAL A 4 -7.24 2.13 19.42
C VAL A 4 -7.70 1.38 18.16
N GLY A 5 -8.62 1.96 17.40
CA GLY A 5 -9.14 1.37 16.16
C GLY A 5 -8.11 1.39 15.02
N ALA A 6 -7.32 2.46 14.92
CA ALA A 6 -6.26 2.57 13.90
C ALA A 6 -5.13 1.57 14.16
N THR A 7 -4.64 1.49 15.41
CA THR A 7 -3.59 0.53 15.80
C THR A 7 -3.98 -0.92 15.51
N ARG A 8 -5.24 -1.29 15.77
CA ARG A 8 -5.76 -2.63 15.48
C ARG A 8 -5.72 -2.95 13.99
N ARG A 9 -6.20 -2.03 13.14
CA ARG A 9 -6.21 -2.20 11.67
C ARG A 9 -4.79 -2.29 11.11
N LEU A 10 -3.86 -1.48 11.62
CA LEU A 10 -2.46 -1.55 11.24
C LEU A 10 -1.82 -2.89 11.62
N LYS A 11 -2.07 -3.40 12.84
CA LYS A 11 -1.60 -4.75 13.23
C LYS A 11 -2.18 -5.86 12.33
N GLN A 12 -3.42 -5.72 11.89
CA GLN A 12 -4.05 -6.66 10.95
C GLN A 12 -3.48 -6.57 9.53
N LEU A 13 -3.06 -5.37 9.10
CA LEU A 13 -2.41 -5.15 7.81
C LEU A 13 -0.96 -5.67 7.81
N PHE A 14 -0.19 -5.35 8.84
CA PHE A 14 1.20 -5.77 9.04
C PHE A 14 1.32 -7.11 9.78
N ASN A 15 0.45 -8.06 9.47
CA ASN A 15 0.51 -9.41 10.02
C ASN A 15 1.48 -10.27 9.19
N ALA A 16 2.51 -10.82 9.83
CA ALA A 16 3.58 -11.58 9.16
C ALA A 16 3.05 -12.82 8.43
N ASP A 17 2.18 -13.60 9.06
CA ASP A 17 1.66 -14.86 8.49
C ASP A 17 0.85 -14.60 7.23
N TRP A 18 -0.01 -13.59 7.28
CA TRP A 18 -0.79 -13.17 6.12
C TRP A 18 0.09 -12.62 4.99
N LEU A 19 1.04 -11.75 5.30
CA LEU A 19 1.97 -11.21 4.30
C LEU A 19 2.82 -12.30 3.67
N ASN A 20 3.29 -13.28 4.45
CA ASN A 20 4.01 -14.44 3.94
C ASN A 20 3.13 -15.31 3.02
N LYS A 21 1.86 -15.54 3.40
CA LYS A 21 0.90 -16.26 2.57
C LYS A 21 0.70 -15.57 1.22
N ILE A 22 0.39 -14.27 1.22
CA ILE A 22 0.17 -13.52 -0.03
C ILE A 22 1.44 -13.38 -0.85
N ALA A 23 2.61 -13.24 -0.23
CA ALA A 23 3.88 -13.20 -0.95
C ALA A 23 4.18 -14.52 -1.69
N ARG A 24 3.75 -15.66 -1.14
CA ARG A 24 3.83 -16.97 -1.82
C ARG A 24 2.81 -17.08 -2.95
N GLU A 25 1.55 -16.72 -2.69
CA GLU A 25 0.46 -16.77 -3.70
C GLU A 25 0.74 -15.85 -4.90
N SER A 26 1.28 -14.65 -4.66
CA SER A 26 1.72 -13.71 -5.70
C SER A 26 3.01 -14.13 -6.42
N LYS A 27 3.65 -15.23 -5.99
CA LYS A 27 4.97 -15.70 -6.45
C LYS A 27 6.10 -14.70 -6.22
N PHE A 28 5.90 -13.69 -5.37
CA PHE A 28 6.92 -12.70 -5.01
C PHE A 28 8.04 -13.34 -4.19
N MET A 29 7.69 -14.32 -3.35
CA MET A 29 8.65 -15.00 -2.48
C MET A 29 8.49 -16.51 -2.51
N LEU A 30 9.31 -17.15 -3.34
CA LEU A 30 9.45 -18.60 -3.38
C LEU A 30 10.55 -19.11 -2.44
N ARG A 31 11.55 -18.26 -2.13
CA ARG A 31 12.60 -18.49 -1.14
C ARG A 31 12.87 -17.20 -0.38
N SER A 32 12.69 -17.23 0.94
CA SER A 32 12.98 -16.10 1.84
C SER A 32 14.48 -16.09 2.12
N ARG A 33 15.20 -15.13 1.55
CA ARG A 33 16.62 -14.88 1.89
C ARG A 33 16.69 -13.58 2.67
N ASP A 34 17.12 -12.51 2.02
CA ASP A 34 17.50 -11.27 2.70
C ASP A 34 16.37 -10.22 2.71
N ILE A 35 15.34 -10.40 1.88
CA ILE A 35 14.17 -9.54 1.83
C ILE A 35 12.95 -10.38 2.16
N THR A 36 12.31 -10.06 3.29
CA THR A 36 11.07 -10.70 3.75
C THR A 36 9.86 -9.75 3.60
N PRO A 37 8.62 -10.25 3.49
CA PRO A 37 7.48 -9.44 3.10
C PRO A 37 7.12 -8.37 4.12
N LEU A 38 7.17 -8.71 5.42
CA LEU A 38 6.82 -7.78 6.48
C LEU A 38 7.77 -6.57 6.53
N PRO A 39 9.10 -6.72 6.68
CA PRO A 39 10.03 -5.59 6.61
C PRO A 39 9.91 -4.78 5.32
N LEU A 40 9.72 -5.45 4.18
CA LEU A 40 9.56 -4.75 2.89
C LEU A 40 8.32 -3.86 2.86
N VAL A 41 7.15 -4.40 3.21
CA VAL A 41 5.89 -3.66 3.20
C VAL A 41 5.90 -2.56 4.26
N SER A 42 6.45 -2.83 5.44
CA SER A 42 6.65 -1.81 6.49
C SER A 42 7.53 -0.67 6.01
N ALA A 43 8.67 -0.96 5.35
CA ALA A 43 9.56 0.06 4.81
C ALA A 43 8.89 0.92 3.74
N LEU A 44 8.11 0.30 2.85
CA LEU A 44 7.38 1.00 1.80
C LEU A 44 6.35 1.96 2.41
N VAL A 45 5.54 1.49 3.35
CA VAL A 45 4.51 2.34 3.98
C VAL A 45 5.16 3.44 4.83
N ALA A 46 6.20 3.13 5.61
CA ALA A 46 6.89 4.12 6.43
C ALA A 46 7.59 5.20 5.58
N SER A 47 8.30 4.79 4.52
CA SER A 47 8.98 5.72 3.62
C SER A 47 7.97 6.58 2.86
N LEU A 48 6.99 5.97 2.20
CA LEU A 48 6.03 6.71 1.37
C LEU A 48 5.05 7.55 2.20
N GLY A 49 4.77 7.15 3.44
CA GLY A 49 3.87 7.85 4.35
C GLY A 49 4.39 9.20 4.87
N ASP A 50 5.71 9.41 4.91
CA ASP A 50 6.32 10.69 5.34
C ASP A 50 6.18 11.82 4.28
N GLY A 51 5.71 11.49 3.06
CA GLY A 51 5.49 12.48 1.98
C GLY A 51 6.77 13.07 1.37
N LYS A 52 7.95 12.80 1.95
CA LYS A 52 9.26 13.28 1.49
C LYS A 52 10.06 12.26 0.68
N THR A 53 9.54 11.05 0.51
CA THR A 53 10.24 9.99 -0.22
C THR A 53 10.22 10.27 -1.72
N ALA A 54 11.38 10.71 -2.24
CA ALA A 54 11.56 11.07 -3.64
C ALA A 54 12.28 10.00 -4.49
N SER A 55 12.75 8.90 -3.89
CA SER A 55 13.53 7.88 -4.61
C SER A 55 13.45 6.49 -4.01
N ILE A 56 13.72 5.47 -4.82
CA ILE A 56 13.88 4.07 -4.38
C ILE A 56 15.03 3.95 -3.36
N ALA A 57 16.08 4.77 -3.48
CA ALA A 57 17.17 4.81 -2.53
C ALA A 57 16.72 5.26 -1.13
N ALA A 58 15.74 6.17 -1.03
CA ALA A 58 15.16 6.54 0.26
C ALA A 58 14.42 5.35 0.90
N ILE A 59 13.60 4.64 0.13
CA ILE A 59 12.89 3.43 0.59
C ILE A 59 13.89 2.35 1.03
N HIS A 60 14.98 2.18 0.27
CA HIS A 60 16.06 1.24 0.59
C HIS A 60 16.77 1.56 1.91
N ARG A 61 17.04 2.85 2.19
CA ARG A 61 17.57 3.29 3.48
C ARG A 61 16.59 3.01 4.61
N THR A 62 15.30 3.30 4.42
CA THR A 62 14.26 2.97 5.41
C THR A 62 14.21 1.47 5.66
N PHE A 63 14.28 0.64 4.61
CA PHE A 63 14.29 -0.81 4.74
C PHE A 63 15.48 -1.31 5.55
N ASN A 64 16.71 -0.90 5.20
CA ASN A 64 17.90 -1.30 5.95
C ASN A 64 17.90 -0.76 7.39
N GLY A 65 17.28 0.40 7.63
CA GLY A 65 17.12 0.99 8.97
C GLY A 65 16.09 0.30 9.87
N ILE A 66 15.29 -0.65 9.36
CA ILE A 66 14.39 -1.47 10.19
C ILE A 66 15.19 -2.48 11.03
N HIS A 67 16.34 -2.92 10.54
CA HIS A 67 17.19 -3.88 11.22
C HIS A 67 18.14 -3.15 12.18
N SER A 68 18.22 -3.61 13.43
CA SER A 68 19.19 -3.07 14.41
C SER A 68 20.63 -3.45 14.07
N ASP A 69 20.83 -4.48 13.23
CA ASP A 69 22.12 -4.98 12.80
C ASP A 69 22.40 -4.57 11.35
N THR A 70 23.38 -3.69 11.16
CA THR A 70 23.80 -3.21 9.84
C THR A 70 24.40 -4.31 8.96
N ALA A 71 24.89 -5.42 9.55
CA ALA A 71 25.41 -6.56 8.78
C ALA A 71 24.29 -7.34 8.05
N GLN A 72 23.04 -7.16 8.47
CA GLN A 72 21.85 -7.74 7.81
C GLN A 72 21.29 -6.84 6.71
N GLY A 73 21.96 -5.71 6.43
CA GLY A 73 21.56 -4.79 5.37
C GLY A 73 21.62 -5.44 3.99
N VAL A 74 20.61 -5.15 3.17
CA VAL A 74 20.59 -5.60 1.77
C VAL A 74 21.27 -4.56 0.91
N ALA A 75 22.07 -4.97 -0.07
CA ALA A 75 22.62 -4.05 -1.06
C ALA A 75 21.53 -3.48 -1.97
N TYR A 76 21.75 -2.28 -2.52
CA TYR A 76 20.74 -1.59 -3.34
C TYR A 76 20.30 -2.40 -4.57
N LYS A 77 21.23 -3.04 -5.29
CA LYS A 77 20.93 -3.79 -6.53
C LYS A 77 19.97 -4.98 -6.30
N PRO A 78 20.21 -5.89 -5.34
CA PRO A 78 19.24 -6.92 -4.96
C PRO A 78 17.87 -6.36 -4.56
N PHE A 79 17.85 -5.28 -3.78
CA PHE A 79 16.61 -4.62 -3.36
C PHE A 79 15.81 -4.09 -4.55
N HIS A 80 16.45 -3.29 -5.40
CA HIS A 80 15.84 -2.76 -6.62
C HIS A 80 15.34 -3.88 -7.55
N ASN A 81 16.12 -4.96 -7.71
CA ASN A 81 15.73 -6.11 -8.54
C ASN A 81 14.46 -6.80 -8.02
N ARG A 82 14.19 -6.80 -6.70
CA ARG A 82 12.93 -7.29 -6.16
C ARG A 82 11.74 -6.42 -6.57
N LEU A 83 11.90 -5.10 -6.51
CA LEU A 83 10.83 -4.17 -6.88
C LEU A 83 10.48 -4.22 -8.38
N ARG A 84 11.43 -4.59 -9.24
CA ARG A 84 11.17 -4.75 -10.68
C ARG A 84 10.35 -5.99 -11.05
N GLN A 85 10.15 -6.93 -10.14
CA GLN A 85 9.43 -8.18 -10.44
C GLN A 85 7.94 -7.88 -10.64
N VAL A 86 7.30 -8.46 -11.65
CA VAL A 86 5.84 -8.36 -11.83
C VAL A 86 5.09 -8.82 -10.59
N ALA A 87 5.61 -9.86 -9.91
CA ALA A 87 5.08 -10.37 -8.65
C ALA A 87 5.03 -9.32 -7.53
N PHE A 88 5.91 -8.30 -7.55
CA PHE A 88 5.86 -7.19 -6.60
C PHE A 88 4.57 -6.38 -6.75
N ALA A 89 4.18 -6.05 -7.99
CA ALA A 89 2.94 -5.34 -8.26
C ALA A 89 1.72 -6.16 -7.82
N THR A 90 1.74 -7.48 -8.06
CA THR A 90 0.68 -8.39 -7.60
C THR A 90 0.56 -8.42 -6.07
N LEU A 91 1.68 -8.51 -5.36
CA LEU A 91 1.71 -8.44 -3.89
C LEU A 91 1.13 -7.11 -3.39
N MET A 92 1.62 -5.99 -3.92
CA MET A 92 1.20 -4.66 -3.46
C MET A 92 -0.27 -4.36 -3.78
N ALA A 93 -0.81 -4.89 -4.89
CA ALA A 93 -2.24 -4.81 -5.18
C ALA A 93 -3.08 -5.50 -4.10
N ALA A 94 -2.69 -6.71 -3.68
CA ALA A 94 -3.38 -7.43 -2.61
C ALA A 94 -3.25 -6.73 -1.24
N VAL A 95 -2.07 -6.16 -0.94
CA VAL A 95 -1.85 -5.34 0.26
C VAL A 95 -2.75 -4.10 0.25
N ALA A 96 -2.82 -3.38 -0.87
CA ALA A 96 -3.68 -2.22 -1.01
C ALA A 96 -5.17 -2.58 -0.87
N GLN A 97 -5.62 -3.69 -1.47
CA GLN A 97 -6.99 -4.19 -1.32
C GLN A 97 -7.34 -4.50 0.14
N ARG A 98 -6.44 -5.17 0.87
CA ARG A 98 -6.65 -5.42 2.30
C ARG A 98 -6.63 -4.14 3.12
N ALA A 99 -5.71 -3.21 2.83
CA ALA A 99 -5.66 -1.93 3.51
C ALA A 99 -6.97 -1.16 3.33
N MET A 100 -7.50 -1.11 2.11
CA MET A 100 -8.82 -0.54 1.81
C MET A 100 -9.91 -1.23 2.64
N ALA A 101 -10.01 -2.56 2.61
CA ALA A 101 -11.03 -3.31 3.36
C ALA A 101 -10.95 -3.09 4.89
N LEU A 102 -9.75 -2.89 5.43
CA LEU A 102 -9.55 -2.66 6.86
C LEU A 102 -9.78 -1.20 7.29
N LEU A 103 -9.42 -0.24 6.43
CA LEU A 103 -9.36 1.19 6.78
C LEU A 103 -10.61 1.97 6.32
N LEU A 104 -11.26 1.54 5.24
CA LEU A 104 -12.51 2.17 4.81
C LEU A 104 -13.61 1.84 5.83
N GLU A 105 -14.34 2.87 6.23
CA GLU A 105 -15.59 2.69 6.96
C GLU A 105 -16.64 2.05 6.04
N PRO A 106 -17.66 1.35 6.59
CA PRO A 106 -18.75 0.83 5.79
C PRO A 106 -19.33 1.96 4.93
N GLN A 107 -19.19 1.84 3.61
CA GLN A 107 -19.81 2.83 2.72
C GLN A 107 -21.33 2.67 2.80
N PRO A 108 -22.09 3.78 2.75
CA PRO A 108 -23.53 3.71 2.53
C PRO A 108 -23.80 2.89 1.26
N GLN A 109 -24.98 2.26 1.18
CA GLN A 109 -25.37 1.45 0.02
C GLN A 109 -25.09 2.24 -1.26
N VAL A 110 -24.18 1.69 -2.06
CA VAL A 110 -23.76 2.31 -3.31
C VAL A 110 -24.98 2.34 -4.24
N ALA A 111 -25.29 3.52 -4.79
CA ALA A 111 -26.43 3.68 -5.69
C ALA A 111 -26.38 2.63 -6.82
N SER A 112 -27.50 1.96 -7.09
CA SER A 112 -27.61 0.86 -8.06
C SER A 112 -27.03 1.19 -9.45
N LYS A 113 -27.01 2.47 -9.84
CA LYS A 113 -26.41 2.97 -11.08
C LYS A 113 -24.89 2.72 -11.17
N LEU A 114 -24.19 2.69 -10.04
CA LEU A 114 -22.73 2.47 -9.98
C LEU A 114 -22.34 0.99 -10.16
N ASN A 115 -23.28 0.05 -10.00
CA ASN A 115 -23.05 -1.38 -10.31
C ASN A 115 -22.79 -1.64 -11.80
N ARG A 116 -22.96 -0.64 -12.67
CA ARG A 116 -22.61 -0.71 -14.10
C ARG A 116 -21.10 -0.68 -14.34
N PHE A 117 -20.31 -0.18 -13.38
CA PHE A 117 -18.85 -0.16 -13.49
C PHE A 117 -18.28 -1.54 -13.12
N ARG A 118 -17.64 -2.20 -14.09
CA ARG A 118 -17.02 -3.53 -13.88
C ARG A 118 -15.66 -3.47 -13.20
N ARG A 119 -14.93 -2.36 -13.35
CA ARG A 119 -13.59 -2.17 -12.81
C ARG A 119 -13.25 -0.69 -12.72
N VAL A 120 -12.63 -0.27 -11.61
CA VAL A 120 -11.98 1.04 -11.49
C VAL A 120 -10.53 0.85 -11.94
N LEU A 121 -10.15 1.50 -13.05
CA LEU A 121 -8.80 1.39 -13.61
C LEU A 121 -7.83 2.38 -12.96
N ILE A 122 -8.32 3.57 -12.61
CA ILE A 122 -7.58 4.64 -11.96
C ILE A 122 -8.53 5.26 -10.94
N HIS A 123 -8.07 5.39 -9.69
CA HIS A 123 -8.73 6.17 -8.66
C HIS A 123 -7.79 7.30 -8.26
N ASP A 124 -7.90 8.44 -8.93
CA ASP A 124 -7.18 9.64 -8.52
C ASP A 124 -7.86 10.17 -7.25
N GLY A 125 -7.13 10.20 -6.14
CA GLY A 125 -7.64 10.64 -4.83
C GLY A 125 -8.00 12.13 -4.77
N SER A 126 -7.87 12.85 -5.89
CA SER A 126 -8.20 14.27 -5.99
C SER A 126 -9.70 14.47 -6.29
N SER A 127 -10.53 14.42 -5.25
CA SER A 127 -11.92 14.88 -5.33
C SER A 127 -12.42 15.38 -3.98
N PHE A 128 -11.74 16.36 -3.40
CA PHE A 128 -12.24 17.04 -2.18
C PHE A 128 -12.93 18.37 -2.45
N ALA A 129 -12.75 18.99 -3.61
CA ALA A 129 -13.54 20.14 -4.03
C ALA A 129 -13.48 20.34 -5.54
N VAL A 130 -14.64 20.60 -6.15
CA VAL A 130 -14.67 21.19 -7.50
C VAL A 130 -14.09 22.60 -7.38
N HIS A 131 -13.10 22.95 -8.22
CA HIS A 131 -12.55 24.30 -8.28
C HIS A 131 -13.69 25.33 -8.43
N ARG A 132 -13.63 26.48 -7.74
CA ARG A 132 -14.74 27.46 -7.70
C ARG A 132 -15.26 27.88 -9.09
N GLY A 133 -14.37 27.94 -10.08
CA GLY A 133 -14.74 28.25 -11.48
C GLY A 133 -15.51 27.14 -12.21
N LEU A 134 -15.40 25.88 -11.74
CA LEU A 134 -16.06 24.71 -12.33
C LEU A 134 -17.37 24.34 -11.61
N ALA A 135 -17.63 24.92 -10.44
CA ALA A 135 -18.83 24.67 -9.64
C ALA A 135 -20.13 25.11 -10.35
N LYS A 136 -20.05 25.97 -11.37
CA LYS A 136 -21.20 26.40 -12.18
C LYS A 136 -21.61 25.39 -13.25
N VAL A 137 -20.71 24.48 -13.63
CA VAL A 137 -20.91 23.55 -14.75
C VAL A 137 -21.04 22.11 -14.26
N ILE A 138 -20.35 21.77 -13.16
CA ILE A 138 -20.42 20.45 -12.55
C ILE A 138 -21.36 20.53 -11.34
N PRO A 139 -22.48 19.80 -11.32
CA PRO A 139 -23.44 19.86 -10.21
C PRO A 139 -22.75 19.42 -8.91
N PRO A 140 -23.02 20.10 -7.78
CA PRO A 140 -22.51 19.67 -6.49
C PRO A 140 -23.05 18.27 -6.15
N LYS A 141 -22.20 17.44 -5.54
CA LYS A 141 -22.63 16.14 -5.00
C LYS A 141 -23.61 16.41 -3.84
N ASN A 142 -24.84 15.90 -3.96
CA ASN A 142 -25.75 15.70 -2.83
C ASN A 142 -25.20 14.61 -1.90
#